data_AF-A0A7Y5A8V2-F1
#
_entry.id   AF-A0A7Y5A8V2-F1
#
_cell.length_a   1.000
_cell.length_b   1.000
_cell.length_c   1.000
_cell.angle_alpha   90.00
_cell.angle_beta   90.00
_cell.angle_gamma   90.00
#
_symmetry.space_group_name_H-M   'P 1'
#
loop_
_entity.id
_entity.type
_entity.pdbx_description
1 polymer ?
#
loop_
_entity_poly.entity_id
_entity_poly.type
_entity_poly.pdbx_seq_one_letter_code
_entity_poly.pdbx_strand_id
1 'polypeptide(L)' 'MSVTAISGSASGIGAAVSAALRAAGHEVIGIDRSNAEVIADLSTAQGRQ' A
#
# COMPACT_ATOMS: atom_id res chain seq x y z
N MET A 1 18.07 2.80 2.51
CA MET A 1 16.76 2.43 3.05
C MET A 1 15.77 3.46 2.54
N SER A 2 14.83 3.07 1.69
CA SER A 2 13.84 3.96 1.07
C SER A 2 12.44 3.57 1.55
N VAL A 3 11.57 4.58 1.72
CA VAL A 3 10.16 4.38 2.07
C VAL A 3 9.33 4.48 0.79
N THR A 4 8.44 3.52 0.54
CA THR A 4 7.60 3.48 -0.66
C THR A 4 6.13 3.30 -0.30
N ALA A 5 5.28 4.23 -0.75
CA ALA A 5 3.83 4.12 -0.59
C ALA A 5 3.22 3.31 -1.76
N ILE A 6 2.32 2.38 -1.45
CA ILE A 6 1.63 1.55 -2.45
C ILE A 6 0.13 1.54 -2.19
N SER A 7 -0.68 2.00 -3.15
CA SER A 7 -2.14 1.81 -3.12
C SER A 7 -2.54 0.46 -3.73
N GLY A 8 -3.66 -0.10 -3.25
CA GLY A 8 -4.08 -1.45 -3.64
C GLY A 8 -3.17 -2.56 -3.08
N SER A 9 -2.51 -2.28 -1.96
CA SER A 9 -1.44 -3.12 -1.40
C SER A 9 -1.92 -4.46 -0.82
N ALA A 10 -3.23 -4.65 -0.59
CA ALA A 10 -3.75 -5.82 0.10
C ALA A 10 -4.01 -7.03 -0.81
N SER A 11 -3.99 -6.86 -2.14
CA SER A 11 -4.26 -7.97 -3.06
C SER A 11 -3.58 -7.82 -4.43
N GLY A 12 -3.60 -8.90 -5.21
CA GLY A 12 -3.17 -8.91 -6.61
C GLY A 12 -1.75 -8.37 -6.82
N ILE A 13 -1.59 -7.49 -7.81
CA ILE A 13 -0.30 -6.90 -8.18
C ILE A 13 0.26 -6.05 -7.04
N GLY A 14 -0.57 -5.27 -6.34
CA GLY A 14 -0.11 -4.39 -5.26
C GLY A 14 0.50 -5.18 -4.10
N ALA A 15 -0.10 -6.30 -3.71
CA ALA A 15 0.46 -7.20 -2.70
C ALA A 15 1.81 -7.81 -3.15
N ALA A 16 1.89 -8.29 -4.39
CA ALA A 16 3.11 -8.88 -4.95
C ALA A 16 4.26 -7.85 -5.01
N VAL A 17 3.98 -6.63 -5.45
CA VAL A 17 4.97 -5.53 -5.48
C VAL A 17 5.39 -5.13 -4.08
N SER A 18 4.44 -5.04 -3.14
CA SER A 18 4.73 -4.73 -1.74
C SER A 18 5.66 -5.77 -1.11
N ALA A 19 5.43 -7.06 -1.37
CA ALA A 19 6.29 -8.14 -0.90
C ALA A 19 7.70 -8.05 -1.52
N ALA A 20 7.79 -7.81 -2.83
CA ALA A 20 9.07 -7.68 -3.53
C ALA A 20 9.90 -6.49 -3.01
N LEU A 21 9.29 -5.33 -2.80
CA LEU A 21 9.98 -4.15 -2.26
C LEU A 21 10.44 -4.36 -0.82
N ARG A 22 9.60 -4.96 0.03
CA ARG A 22 10.00 -5.32 1.41
C ARG A 22 11.20 -6.29 1.39
N ALA A 23 11.18 -7.30 0.52
CA ALA A 23 12.30 -8.23 0.35
C ALA A 23 13.59 -7.54 -0.16
N ALA A 24 13.46 -6.46 -0.94
CA ALA A 24 14.56 -5.62 -1.39
C ALA A 24 15.06 -4.63 -0.31
N GLY A 25 14.51 -4.66 0.90
CA GLY A 25 14.92 -3.80 2.01
C GLY A 25 14.28 -2.41 2.03
N HIS A 26 13.19 -2.22 1.29
CA HIS A 26 12.36 -1.02 1.39
C HIS A 26 11.41 -1.12 2.57
N GLU A 27 11.11 0.01 3.19
CA GLU A 27 9.93 0.16 4.03
C GLU A 27 8.73 0.43 3.13
N VAL A 28 7.66 -0.34 3.26
CA VAL A 28 6.44 -0.17 2.45
C VAL A 28 5.30 0.30 3.34
N ILE A 29 4.68 1.41 2.95
CA ILE A 29 3.44 1.91 3.55
C ILE A 29 2.30 1.57 2.59
N GLY A 30 1.53 0.55 2.91
CA GLY A 30 0.38 0.12 2.13
C GLY A 30 -0.84 1.00 2.37
N ILE A 31 -1.59 1.26 1.30
CA ILE A 31 -2.90 1.91 1.30
C ILE A 31 -3.89 0.94 0.66
N ASP A 32 -4.98 0.62 1.34
CA ASP A 32 -6.07 -0.19 0.80
C ASP A 32 -7.35 -0.01 1.63
N ARG A 33 -8.46 -0.59 1.19
CA ARG A 33 -9.73 -0.57 1.95
C ARG A 33 -9.69 -1.45 3.20
N SER A 34 -8.74 -2.39 3.28
CA SER A 34 -8.54 -3.31 4.40
C SER A 34 -7.13 -3.91 4.35
N ASN A 35 -6.59 -4.40 5.47
CA ASN A 35 -5.30 -5.11 5.53
C ASN A 35 -4.10 -4.29 5.00
N ALA A 36 -4.03 -3.02 5.37
CA ALA A 36 -2.96 -2.11 5.01
C ALA A 36 -2.63 -1.17 6.19
N GLU A 37 -1.47 -0.52 6.14
CA GLU A 37 -1.05 0.45 7.15
C GLU A 37 -1.93 1.71 7.13
N VAL A 38 -2.40 2.12 5.95
CA VAL A 38 -3.39 3.19 5.76
C VAL A 38 -4.68 2.60 5.21
N ILE A 39 -5.71 2.56 6.05
CA ILE A 39 -7.04 2.11 5.65
C ILE A 39 -7.82 3.29 5.06
N ALA A 40 -8.06 3.26 3.75
CA ALA A 40 -8.76 4.32 3.05
C ALA A 40 -9.61 3.80 1.89
N ASP A 41 -10.80 4.37 1.72
CA ASP A 41 -11.60 4.21 0.51
C ASP A 41 -11.36 5.38 -0.46
N LEU A 42 -10.44 5.16 -1.39
CA LEU A 42 -10.02 6.15 -2.39
C LEU A 42 -11.12 6.51 -3.41
N SER A 43 -12.26 5.79 -3.42
CA SER A 43 -13.39 6.15 -4.28
C SER A 43 -14.07 7.44 -3.83
N THR A 44 -13.99 7.78 -2.54
CA THR A 44 -14.59 9.00 -1.97
C THR A 44 -13.63 10.18 -2.01
N ALA A 45 -14.16 11.41 -2.02
CA ALA A 45 -13.32 12.61 -1.92
C ALA A 45 -12.55 12.65 -0.58
N GLN A 46 -13.22 12.29 0.52
CA GLN A 46 -12.63 12.26 1.85
C GLN A 46 -11.48 11.25 1.94
N GLY A 47 -11.60 10.07 1.33
CA GLY A 47 -10.54 9.07 1.35
C GLY A 47 -9.29 9.45 0.54
N ARG A 48 -9.34 10.54 -0.24
CA ARG A 48 -8.19 11.09 -1.00
C ARG A 48 -7.60 12.36 -0.38
N GLN A 49 -8.08 12.80 0.79
CA GLN A 49 -7.50 13.90 1.58
C GLN A 49 -6.58 13.32 2.64
#